data_AF-A0A392MF91-F1
#
_entry.id   AF-A0A392MF91-F1
#
_cell.length_a   1.000
_cell.length_b   1.000
_cell.length_c   1.000
_cell.angle_alpha   90.00
_cell.angle_beta   90.00
_cell.angle_gamma   90.00
#
_symmetry.space_group_name_H-M   'P 1'
#
loop_
_entity.id
_entity.type
_entity.pdbx_description
1 polymer ?
#
loop_
_entity_poly.entity_id
_entity_poly.type
_entity_poly.pdbx_seq_one_letter_code
_entity_poly.pdbx_strand_id
1 'polypeptide(L)'
;MSNTVGGAELIALLGLGGMHLVLFKIEGNHRLPPTTLSPGEMVCVRTCDSRGAVNTSCMQGVVDNLGDDGYSITVALESRHGDPTFSKLFGKNVRIDRIQGLADTLTYERNCEALMLLQKNGLRKKNPAISVVATLFGEGEDAAWLEKNSLVDWEEEKMDGTLESESFDKSQQRAIALGLNKKRPLLVIQGPPGTGKTGLLKQLIAFAVEQGERVLVTAPTNAAVDNMVEKLSNVGINIVRVGNPVRISKTVASKSLAEIVNAKMAPFREEFERKKSDLRKDLRHCLKDDSLAAGIRQLLKKLAKSLKKQEKQTINEVLSSA
;
A
#
# COMPACT_ATOMS: atom_id res chain seq x y z
N MET A 1 -11.38 -26.33 -9.85
CA MET A 1 -11.07 -27.33 -8.81
C MET A 1 -11.28 -26.65 -7.47
N SER A 2 -11.99 -27.29 -6.53
CA SER A 2 -12.44 -26.67 -5.27
C SER A 2 -11.35 -26.73 -4.19
N ASN A 3 -10.94 -25.58 -3.66
CA ASN A 3 -9.94 -25.47 -2.60
C ASN A 3 -10.61 -25.37 -1.24
N THR A 4 -10.96 -26.50 -0.65
CA THR A 4 -11.53 -26.57 0.71
C THR A 4 -10.39 -26.67 1.74
N VAL A 5 -10.40 -25.82 2.76
CA VAL A 5 -9.42 -25.75 3.85
C VAL A 5 -10.19 -25.89 5.17
N GLY A 6 -9.75 -26.79 6.06
CA GLY A 6 -10.47 -27.13 7.30
C GLY A 6 -9.77 -26.61 8.54
N GLY A 7 -10.42 -25.72 9.29
CA GLY A 7 -9.85 -25.11 10.50
C GLY A 7 -9.24 -23.73 10.25
N ALA A 8 -9.76 -22.72 10.97
CA ALA A 8 -9.24 -21.36 10.93
C ALA A 8 -8.62 -21.01 12.29
N GLU A 9 -7.33 -20.65 12.26
CA GLU A 9 -6.59 -20.12 13.41
C GLU A 9 -6.40 -18.61 13.23
N LEU A 10 -7.01 -17.79 14.09
CA LEU A 10 -6.84 -16.35 14.02
C LEU A 10 -5.49 -15.95 14.60
N ILE A 11 -4.50 -15.76 13.73
CA ILE A 11 -3.25 -15.10 14.10
C ILE A 11 -3.42 -13.60 13.85
N ALA A 12 -3.90 -12.88 14.85
CA ALA A 12 -4.08 -11.44 14.76
C ALA A 12 -2.74 -10.70 14.74
N LEU A 13 -2.16 -10.52 13.56
CA LEU A 13 -1.20 -9.46 13.27
C LEU A 13 -2.02 -8.28 12.71
N LEU A 14 -2.11 -7.18 13.46
CA LEU A 14 -2.72 -5.94 12.98
C LEU A 14 -1.87 -5.40 11.83
N GLY A 15 -2.23 -5.74 10.60
CA GLY A 15 -1.72 -5.08 9.40
C GLY A 15 -2.20 -3.62 9.35
N LEU A 16 -1.48 -2.78 8.61
CA LEU A 16 -1.87 -1.39 8.38
C LEU A 16 -3.30 -1.31 7.82
N GLY A 17 -4.13 -0.43 8.39
CA GLY A 17 -5.47 -0.13 7.86
C GLY A 17 -6.63 -0.99 8.39
N GLY A 18 -6.41 -1.79 9.44
CA GLY A 18 -7.49 -2.52 10.11
C GLY A 18 -7.93 -3.82 9.44
N MET A 19 -7.08 -4.38 8.56
CA MET A 19 -7.23 -5.76 8.08
C MET A 19 -6.72 -6.75 9.15
N HIS A 20 -7.41 -7.87 9.28
CA HIS A 20 -7.01 -8.97 10.15
C HIS A 20 -6.37 -10.08 9.32
N LEU A 21 -5.15 -10.46 9.68
CA LEU A 21 -4.54 -11.68 9.15
C LEU A 21 -5.22 -12.89 9.80
N VAL A 22 -5.70 -13.80 8.95
CA VAL A 22 -6.32 -15.05 9.37
C VAL A 22 -5.53 -16.19 8.75
N LEU A 23 -5.01 -17.09 9.59
CA LEU A 23 -4.30 -18.27 9.17
C LEU A 23 -5.32 -19.41 9.01
N PHE A 24 -5.43 -19.95 7.81
CA PHE A 24 -6.18 -21.16 7.55
C PHE A 24 -5.18 -22.31 7.47
N LYS A 25 -5.40 -23.34 8.29
CA LYS A 25 -4.64 -24.59 8.25
C LYS A 25 -5.57 -25.69 7.77
N ILE A 26 -5.03 -26.79 7.30
CA ILE A 26 -5.81 -28.03 7.14
C ILE A 26 -5.68 -28.87 8.40
N GLU A 27 -6.82 -29.32 8.94
CA GLU A 27 -6.86 -30.34 9.99
C GLU A 27 -6.35 -31.69 9.46
N GLY A 28 -5.34 -32.26 10.14
CA GLY A 28 -4.69 -33.53 9.78
C GLY A 28 -3.39 -33.38 8.96
N ASN A 29 -2.83 -34.50 8.49
CA ASN A 29 -1.58 -34.53 7.70
C ASN A 29 -1.81 -34.29 6.18
N HIS A 30 -2.83 -33.53 5.82
CA HIS A 30 -3.21 -33.32 4.41
C HIS A 30 -2.75 -31.95 3.90
N ARG A 31 -1.97 -31.94 2.82
CA ARG A 31 -1.51 -30.70 2.18
C ARG A 31 -2.65 -29.89 1.59
N LEU A 32 -2.43 -28.58 1.45
CA LEU A 32 -3.32 -27.70 0.70
C LEU A 32 -3.56 -28.29 -0.69
N PRO A 33 -4.82 -28.26 -1.17
CA PRO A 33 -5.12 -28.68 -2.52
C PRO A 33 -4.28 -27.87 -3.53
N PRO A 34 -3.81 -28.48 -4.62
CA PRO A 34 -3.06 -27.79 -5.66
C PRO A 34 -3.79 -26.52 -6.09
N THR A 35 -3.14 -25.38 -5.89
CA THR A 35 -3.74 -24.07 -6.09
C THR A 35 -2.83 -23.20 -6.94
N THR A 36 -3.43 -22.36 -7.76
CA THR A 36 -2.70 -21.31 -8.49
C THR A 36 -2.60 -20.02 -7.68
N LEU A 37 -3.23 -19.97 -6.49
CA LEU A 37 -3.25 -18.78 -5.65
C LEU A 37 -1.83 -18.29 -5.38
N SER A 38 -1.65 -16.98 -5.43
CA SER A 38 -0.38 -16.34 -5.15
C SER A 38 -0.56 -15.24 -4.10
N PRO A 39 0.46 -14.98 -3.27
CA PRO A 39 0.46 -13.83 -2.38
C PRO A 39 0.11 -12.55 -3.14
N GLY A 40 -0.81 -11.77 -2.57
CA GLY A 40 -1.32 -10.53 -3.13
C GLY A 40 -2.62 -10.68 -3.92
N GLU A 41 -3.05 -11.89 -4.28
CA GLU A 41 -4.30 -12.10 -5.02
C GLU A 41 -5.55 -11.85 -4.18
N MET A 42 -6.58 -11.28 -4.81
CA MET A 42 -7.89 -11.12 -4.19
C MET A 42 -8.58 -12.47 -4.10
N VAL A 43 -9.06 -12.81 -2.91
CA VAL A 43 -9.76 -14.05 -2.61
C VAL A 43 -11.07 -13.80 -1.89
N CYS A 44 -11.97 -14.75 -2.08
CA CYS A 44 -13.25 -14.83 -1.42
C CYS A 44 -13.23 -16.03 -0.48
N VAL A 45 -13.38 -15.78 0.82
CA VAL A 45 -13.47 -16.82 1.86
C VAL A 45 -14.94 -17.07 2.17
N ARG A 46 -15.38 -18.32 2.01
CA ARG A 46 -16.76 -18.77 2.25
C ARG A 46 -16.76 -19.93 3.24
N THR A 47 -17.77 -19.99 4.12
CA THR A 47 -17.97 -21.16 4.98
C THR A 47 -18.66 -22.28 4.22
N CYS A 48 -18.30 -23.52 4.53
CA CYS A 48 -18.90 -24.73 3.98
C CYS A 48 -19.61 -25.52 5.07
N ASP A 49 -20.71 -26.17 4.72
CA ASP A 49 -21.33 -27.18 5.58
C ASP A 49 -20.58 -28.53 5.52
N SER A 50 -21.01 -29.51 6.32
CA SER A 50 -20.42 -30.86 6.35
C SER A 50 -20.58 -31.64 5.05
N ARG A 51 -21.43 -31.17 4.11
CA ARG A 51 -21.64 -31.74 2.78
C ARG A 51 -20.86 -30.99 1.69
N GLY A 52 -20.07 -29.98 2.08
CA GLY A 52 -19.31 -29.14 1.14
C GLY A 52 -20.12 -28.08 0.41
N ALA A 53 -21.39 -27.87 0.80
CA ALA A 53 -22.21 -26.78 0.25
C ALA A 53 -21.71 -25.44 0.77
N VAL A 54 -21.46 -24.52 -0.16
CA VAL A 54 -20.81 -23.25 0.12
C VAL A 54 -21.85 -22.19 0.43
N ASN A 55 -21.67 -21.45 1.53
CA ASN A 55 -22.57 -20.37 1.90
C ASN A 55 -22.49 -19.19 0.90
N THR A 56 -23.59 -18.45 0.73
CA THR A 56 -23.68 -17.31 -0.20
C THR A 56 -22.91 -16.10 0.29
N SER A 57 -22.80 -15.91 1.61
CA SER A 57 -22.00 -14.83 2.20
C SER A 57 -20.50 -15.11 2.05
N CYS A 58 -19.78 -14.15 1.49
CA CYS A 58 -18.33 -14.20 1.30
C CYS A 58 -17.64 -13.07 2.06
N MET A 59 -16.52 -13.39 2.71
CA MET A 59 -15.57 -12.39 3.19
C MET A 59 -14.47 -12.20 2.15
N GLN A 60 -14.27 -10.96 1.72
CA GLN A 60 -13.23 -10.61 0.76
C GLN A 60 -11.93 -10.31 1.50
N GLY A 61 -10.83 -10.69 0.87
CA GLY A 61 -9.50 -10.42 1.37
C GLY A 61 -8.42 -10.60 0.32
N VAL A 62 -7.19 -10.47 0.79
CA VAL A 62 -5.99 -10.65 -0.02
C VAL A 62 -5.18 -11.79 0.56
N VAL A 63 -4.72 -12.72 -0.28
CA VAL A 63 -3.75 -13.74 0.15
C VAL A 63 -2.50 -13.03 0.66
N ASP A 64 -2.12 -13.29 1.90
CA ASP A 64 -0.95 -12.70 2.54
C ASP A 64 0.29 -13.59 2.37
N ASN A 65 0.15 -14.86 2.70
CA ASN A 65 1.22 -15.82 2.50
C ASN A 65 0.65 -17.23 2.26
N LEU A 66 1.43 -18.04 1.57
CA LEU A 66 1.26 -19.49 1.54
C LEU A 66 2.35 -20.06 2.43
N GLY A 67 1.99 -20.84 3.44
CA GLY A 67 2.97 -21.44 4.33
C GLY A 67 3.93 -22.34 3.55
N ASP A 68 5.22 -22.22 3.86
CA ASP A 68 6.27 -23.09 3.30
C ASP A 68 6.05 -24.57 3.72
N ASP A 69 5.21 -24.79 4.72
CA ASP A 69 4.75 -26.09 5.18
C ASP A 69 3.86 -26.80 4.14
N GLY A 70 3.21 -26.05 3.24
CA GLY A 70 2.25 -26.57 2.28
C GLY A 70 0.91 -26.98 2.92
N TYR A 71 0.67 -26.62 4.18
CA TYR A 71 -0.54 -26.95 4.95
C TYR A 71 -1.33 -25.70 5.35
N SER A 72 -0.78 -24.51 5.12
CA SER A 72 -1.36 -23.26 5.62
C SER A 72 -1.39 -22.14 4.59
N ILE A 73 -2.43 -21.30 4.68
CA ILE A 73 -2.60 -20.09 3.87
C ILE A 73 -3.07 -18.97 4.79
N THR A 74 -2.39 -17.83 4.73
CA THR A 74 -2.76 -16.62 5.46
C THR A 74 -3.50 -15.69 4.52
N VAL A 75 -4.64 -15.15 4.96
CA VAL A 75 -5.43 -14.17 4.20
C VAL A 75 -5.68 -12.93 5.07
N ALA A 76 -5.36 -11.76 4.52
CA ALA A 76 -5.74 -10.47 5.09
C ALA A 76 -7.21 -10.19 4.76
N LEU A 77 -8.08 -10.23 5.76
CA LEU A 77 -9.52 -10.00 5.62
C LEU A 77 -9.90 -8.63 6.18
N GLU A 78 -10.78 -7.91 5.48
CA GLU A 78 -11.35 -6.67 5.99
C GLU A 78 -12.35 -6.94 7.12
N SER A 79 -12.19 -6.27 8.26
CA SER A 79 -13.17 -6.31 9.34
C SER A 79 -14.16 -5.16 9.21
N ARG A 80 -15.46 -5.47 9.10
CA ARG A 80 -16.51 -4.48 9.35
C ARG A 80 -16.61 -4.24 10.87
N HIS A 81 -16.63 -2.98 11.27
CA HIS A 81 -16.55 -2.59 12.67
C HIS A 81 -17.71 -3.14 13.51
N GLY A 82 -17.41 -3.90 14.58
CA GLY A 82 -18.40 -4.42 15.52
C GLY A 82 -19.06 -5.74 15.14
N ASP A 83 -18.69 -6.34 14.01
CA ASP A 83 -19.21 -7.65 13.59
C ASP A 83 -18.30 -8.77 14.14
N PRO A 84 -18.83 -9.79 14.83
CA PRO A 84 -18.11 -11.02 15.17
C PRO A 84 -17.84 -11.87 13.91
N THR A 85 -17.47 -11.25 12.78
CA THR A 85 -17.41 -11.89 11.47
C THR A 85 -16.42 -13.04 11.46
N PHE A 86 -15.27 -12.87 12.13
CA PHE A 86 -14.26 -13.93 12.24
C PHE A 86 -14.70 -15.08 13.15
N SER A 87 -15.56 -14.83 14.14
CA SER A 87 -16.15 -15.88 15.01
C SER A 87 -16.87 -16.96 14.19
N LYS A 88 -17.42 -16.58 13.03
CA LYS A 88 -18.13 -17.50 12.13
C LYS A 88 -17.20 -18.44 11.35
N LEU A 89 -15.90 -18.14 11.26
CA LEU A 89 -14.91 -18.96 10.57
C LEU A 89 -14.29 -20.04 11.46
N PHE A 90 -14.22 -19.80 12.77
CA PHE A 90 -13.59 -20.75 13.70
C PHE A 90 -14.31 -22.09 13.73
N GLY A 91 -13.53 -23.18 13.64
CA GLY A 91 -14.03 -24.54 13.68
C GLY A 91 -14.94 -24.92 12.51
N LYS A 92 -14.98 -24.12 11.44
CA LYS A 92 -15.74 -24.42 10.22
C LYS A 92 -14.81 -24.73 9.07
N ASN A 93 -15.28 -25.60 8.18
CA ASN A 93 -14.65 -25.78 6.88
C ASN A 93 -14.89 -24.53 6.04
N VAL A 94 -13.85 -24.07 5.37
CA VAL A 94 -13.92 -22.89 4.50
C VAL A 94 -13.45 -23.24 3.10
N ARG A 95 -13.92 -22.47 2.14
CA ARG A 95 -13.46 -22.52 0.76
C ARG A 95 -12.91 -21.15 0.40
N ILE A 96 -11.72 -21.14 -0.20
CA ILE A 96 -11.01 -19.94 -0.62
C ILE A 96 -10.92 -19.96 -2.14
N ASP A 97 -11.72 -19.12 -2.79
CA ASP A 97 -11.74 -19.01 -4.25
C ASP A 97 -11.05 -17.71 -4.70
N ARG A 98 -10.23 -17.78 -5.74
CA ARG A 98 -9.70 -16.59 -6.41
C ARG A 98 -10.86 -15.78 -6.98
N ILE A 99 -10.84 -14.47 -6.78
CA ILE A 99 -11.77 -13.58 -7.46
C ILE A 99 -11.10 -12.98 -8.69
N GLN A 100 -11.36 -13.55 -9.86
CA GLN A 100 -10.77 -13.07 -11.11
C GLN A 100 -11.24 -11.65 -11.50
N GLY A 101 -12.45 -11.22 -11.11
CA GLY A 101 -13.01 -9.92 -11.52
C GLY A 101 -12.77 -8.73 -10.58
N LEU A 102 -12.42 -8.95 -9.30
CA LEU A 102 -12.40 -7.87 -8.29
C LEU A 102 -11.08 -7.11 -8.18
N ALA A 103 -9.95 -7.71 -8.57
CA ALA A 103 -8.69 -6.97 -8.71
C ALA A 103 -8.81 -5.86 -9.77
N ASP A 104 -9.58 -6.13 -10.83
CA ASP A 104 -9.92 -5.16 -11.86
C ASP A 104 -10.97 -4.16 -11.37
N THR A 105 -11.92 -4.57 -10.51
CA THR A 105 -12.95 -3.65 -9.98
C THR A 105 -12.35 -2.50 -9.16
N LEU A 106 -11.48 -2.78 -8.19
CA LEU A 106 -10.89 -1.69 -7.38
C LEU A 106 -10.00 -0.77 -8.23
N THR A 107 -9.27 -1.35 -9.18
CA THR A 107 -8.43 -0.57 -10.11
C THR A 107 -9.31 0.31 -11.01
N TYR A 108 -10.41 -0.24 -11.52
CA TYR A 108 -11.41 0.45 -12.32
C TYR A 108 -12.07 1.60 -11.53
N GLU A 109 -12.54 1.34 -10.31
CA GLU A 109 -13.15 2.35 -9.44
C GLU A 109 -12.20 3.53 -9.19
N ARG A 110 -10.94 3.24 -8.86
CA ARG A 110 -9.90 4.28 -8.68
C ARG A 110 -9.64 5.09 -9.94
N ASN A 111 -9.61 4.44 -11.10
CA ASN A 111 -9.45 5.13 -12.38
C ASN A 111 -10.64 6.04 -12.67
N CYS A 112 -11.87 5.58 -12.41
CA CYS A 112 -13.07 6.40 -12.54
C CYS A 112 -13.05 7.60 -11.59
N GLU A 113 -12.71 7.41 -10.32
CA GLU A 113 -12.56 8.51 -9.36
C GLU A 113 -11.52 9.54 -9.81
N ALA A 114 -10.36 9.09 -10.30
CA ALA A 114 -9.31 9.96 -10.83
C ALA A 114 -9.80 10.77 -12.04
N LEU A 115 -10.54 10.15 -12.96
CA LEU A 115 -11.14 10.84 -14.11
C LEU A 115 -12.19 11.87 -13.68
N MET A 116 -13.04 11.55 -12.70
CA MET A 116 -14.00 12.51 -12.16
C MET A 116 -13.31 13.71 -11.48
N LEU A 117 -12.22 13.47 -10.74
CA LEU A 117 -11.41 14.53 -10.15
C LEU A 117 -10.76 15.41 -11.23
N LEU A 118 -10.21 14.80 -12.28
CA LEU A 118 -9.62 15.50 -13.42
C LEU A 118 -10.66 16.38 -14.13
N GLN A 119 -11.83 15.82 -14.44
CA GLN A 119 -12.92 16.57 -15.08
C GLN A 119 -13.38 17.76 -14.21
N LYS A 120 -13.52 17.54 -12.90
CA LYS A 120 -14.04 18.57 -12.00
C LYS A 120 -13.03 19.69 -11.72
N ASN A 121 -11.75 19.36 -11.57
CA ASN A 121 -10.74 20.24 -11.01
C ASN A 121 -9.54 20.54 -11.92
N GLY A 122 -9.36 19.80 -13.02
CA GLY A 122 -8.14 19.76 -13.83
C GLY A 122 -7.65 21.14 -14.30
N LEU A 123 -8.51 21.89 -14.99
CA LEU A 123 -8.19 23.22 -15.53
C LEU A 123 -8.57 24.38 -14.58
N ARG A 124 -8.82 24.09 -13.29
CA ARG A 124 -9.07 25.17 -12.32
C ARG A 124 -7.75 25.86 -11.96
N LYS A 125 -7.72 27.21 -11.98
CA LYS A 125 -6.53 28.03 -11.65
C LYS A 125 -5.85 27.72 -10.31
N LYS A 126 -6.58 27.14 -9.35
CA LYS A 126 -6.05 26.75 -8.04
C LYS A 126 -5.43 25.34 -8.01
N ASN A 127 -5.53 24.58 -9.11
CA ASN A 127 -4.97 23.25 -9.21
C ASN A 127 -3.44 23.34 -9.33
N PRO A 128 -2.66 22.78 -8.40
CA PRO A 128 -1.19 22.79 -8.48
C PRO A 128 -0.67 22.11 -9.76
N ALA A 129 -1.43 21.17 -10.32
CA ALA A 129 -1.08 20.45 -11.54
C ALA A 129 -1.66 21.08 -12.82
N ILE A 130 -2.15 22.32 -12.80
CA ILE A 130 -2.80 22.94 -13.96
C ILE A 130 -1.90 22.96 -15.20
N SER A 131 -0.60 23.24 -15.04
CA SER A 131 0.34 23.29 -16.16
C SER A 131 0.47 21.94 -16.85
N VAL A 132 0.52 20.85 -16.08
CA VAL A 132 0.54 19.47 -16.58
C VAL A 132 -0.78 19.14 -17.29
N VAL A 133 -1.92 19.45 -16.66
CA VAL A 133 -3.25 19.15 -17.24
C VAL A 133 -3.47 19.89 -18.55
N ALA A 134 -3.18 21.19 -18.59
CA ALA A 134 -3.31 21.99 -19.81
C ALA A 134 -2.29 21.58 -20.88
N THR A 135 -1.09 21.11 -20.52
CA THR A 135 -0.15 20.54 -21.50
C THR A 135 -0.68 19.25 -22.15
N LEU A 136 -1.38 18.41 -21.38
CA LEU A 136 -1.88 17.11 -21.87
C LEU A 136 -3.26 17.20 -22.55
N PHE A 137 -4.13 18.09 -22.07
CA PHE A 137 -5.55 18.14 -22.43
C PHE A 137 -6.08 19.54 -22.75
N GLY A 138 -5.26 20.58 -22.57
CA GLY A 138 -5.67 21.95 -22.83
C GLY A 138 -5.75 22.27 -24.31
N GLU A 139 -6.51 23.31 -24.63
CA GLU A 139 -6.57 23.86 -25.98
C GLU A 139 -5.40 24.85 -26.20
N GLY A 140 -5.21 25.31 -27.45
CA GLY A 140 -4.10 26.22 -27.78
C GLY A 140 -4.09 27.52 -26.94
N GLU A 141 -5.26 28.00 -26.55
CA GLU A 141 -5.40 29.18 -25.68
C GLU A 141 -4.88 28.94 -24.25
N ASP A 142 -5.04 27.73 -23.72
CA ASP A 142 -4.58 27.36 -22.38
C ASP A 142 -3.04 27.33 -22.33
N ALA A 143 -2.41 26.77 -23.37
CA ALA A 143 -0.95 26.74 -23.50
C ALA A 143 -0.38 28.17 -23.60
N ALA A 144 -0.99 29.02 -24.45
CA ALA A 144 -0.58 30.41 -24.58
C ALA A 144 -0.77 31.20 -23.26
N TRP A 145 -1.81 30.91 -22.49
CA TRP A 145 -2.01 31.50 -21.18
C TRP A 145 -0.91 31.09 -20.19
N LEU A 146 -0.50 29.82 -20.17
CA LEU A 146 0.57 29.34 -19.30
C LEU A 146 1.91 30.04 -19.60
N GLU A 147 2.28 30.15 -20.87
CA GLU A 147 3.52 30.81 -21.30
C GLU A 147 3.50 32.30 -20.97
N LYS A 148 2.39 33.00 -21.26
CA LYS A 148 2.23 34.43 -20.96
C LYS A 148 2.37 34.75 -19.47
N ASN A 149 2.01 33.82 -18.59
CA ASN A 149 2.11 33.98 -17.14
C ASN A 149 3.40 33.37 -16.56
N SER A 150 4.36 32.96 -17.40
CA SER A 150 5.62 32.34 -16.98
C SER A 150 5.45 31.10 -16.08
N LEU A 151 4.35 30.35 -16.30
CA LEU A 151 4.00 29.14 -15.56
C LEU A 151 4.63 27.88 -16.15
N VAL A 152 5.18 27.98 -17.37
CA VAL A 152 5.85 26.90 -18.08
C VAL A 152 7.19 27.39 -18.61
N ASP A 153 8.19 26.52 -18.56
CA ASP A 153 9.50 26.71 -19.19
C ASP A 153 9.95 25.38 -19.82
N TRP A 154 10.46 25.46 -21.05
CA TRP A 154 10.87 24.31 -21.83
C TRP A 154 12.39 24.18 -21.95
N GLU A 155 13.14 25.12 -21.39
CA GLU A 155 14.60 25.16 -21.44
C GLU A 155 15.25 24.16 -20.47
N GLU A 156 16.55 23.94 -20.66
CA GLU A 156 17.39 23.09 -19.81
C GLU A 156 17.80 23.83 -18.53
N GLU A 157 17.73 23.15 -17.38
CA GLU A 157 18.26 23.69 -16.13
C GLU A 157 19.79 23.74 -16.18
N LYS A 158 20.39 24.81 -15.65
CA LYS A 158 21.84 24.91 -15.56
C LYS A 158 22.36 23.93 -14.51
N MET A 159 23.10 22.91 -14.94
CA MET A 159 23.79 22.01 -14.04
C MET A 159 25.16 22.57 -13.67
N ASP A 160 25.33 22.92 -12.39
CA ASP A 160 26.66 23.08 -11.82
C ASP A 160 27.33 21.70 -11.78
N GLY A 161 28.57 21.60 -12.27
CA GLY A 161 29.25 20.39 -12.75
C GLY A 161 29.53 19.25 -11.76
N THR A 162 28.67 19.01 -10.76
CA THR A 162 28.75 17.96 -9.74
C THR A 162 28.08 16.65 -10.15
N LEU A 163 27.92 16.39 -11.46
CA LEU A 163 27.67 15.03 -11.94
C LEU A 163 28.96 14.25 -11.71
N GLU A 164 29.00 13.38 -10.68
CA GLU A 164 30.05 12.37 -10.57
C GLU A 164 30.16 11.66 -11.91
N SER A 165 31.25 11.98 -12.60
CA SER A 165 31.35 11.93 -14.05
C SER A 165 31.75 10.55 -14.53
N GLU A 166 30.98 9.53 -14.17
CA GLU A 166 31.16 8.19 -14.71
C GLU A 166 29.82 7.68 -15.24
N SER A 167 29.65 7.78 -16.57
CA SER A 167 28.77 6.96 -17.44
C SER A 167 27.52 7.53 -18.13
N PHE A 168 27.15 8.82 -18.01
CA PHE A 168 26.01 9.36 -18.78
C PHE A 168 26.43 10.02 -20.11
N ASP A 169 25.77 9.64 -21.19
CA ASP A 169 25.94 10.27 -22.51
C ASP A 169 25.25 11.66 -22.60
N LYS A 170 25.53 12.41 -23.67
CA LYS A 170 24.97 13.75 -23.87
C LYS A 170 23.43 13.78 -23.88
N SER A 171 22.78 12.74 -24.39
CA SER A 171 21.32 12.66 -24.44
C SER A 171 20.73 12.43 -23.06
N GLN A 172 21.41 11.62 -22.24
CA GLN A 172 21.05 11.35 -20.86
C GLN A 172 21.26 12.59 -19.97
N GLN A 173 22.39 13.29 -20.11
CA GLN A 173 22.66 14.54 -19.42
C GLN A 173 21.58 15.60 -19.73
N ARG A 174 21.25 15.75 -21.02
CA ARG A 174 20.17 16.63 -21.47
C ARG A 174 18.83 16.27 -20.83
N ALA A 175 18.47 14.99 -20.81
CA ALA A 175 17.22 14.54 -20.21
C ALA A 175 17.17 14.79 -18.69
N ILE A 176 18.29 14.69 -17.98
CA ILE A 176 18.35 15.07 -16.56
C ILE A 176 18.20 16.60 -16.42
N ALA A 177 18.85 17.41 -17.24
CA ALA A 177 18.74 18.88 -17.20
C ALA A 177 17.32 19.38 -17.48
N LEU A 178 16.63 18.78 -18.45
CA LEU A 178 15.23 19.05 -18.71
C LEU A 178 14.32 18.60 -17.55
N GLY A 179 14.66 17.49 -16.89
CA GLY A 179 13.89 16.93 -15.79
C GLY A 179 14.00 17.71 -14.47
N LEU A 180 15.10 18.45 -14.28
CA LEU A 180 15.31 19.30 -13.10
C LEU A 180 14.65 20.68 -13.22
N ASN A 181 14.25 21.09 -14.42
CA ASN A 181 13.51 22.35 -14.61
C ASN A 181 12.11 22.23 -13.99
N LYS A 182 11.91 22.88 -12.83
CA LYS A 182 10.65 22.83 -12.05
C LYS A 182 9.47 23.47 -12.77
N LYS A 183 9.72 24.35 -13.75
CA LYS A 183 8.69 24.96 -14.58
C LYS A 183 8.36 24.12 -15.81
N ARG A 184 9.09 23.03 -16.06
CA ARG A 184 8.74 22.11 -17.14
C ARG A 184 7.58 21.21 -16.70
N PRO A 185 6.39 21.33 -17.31
CA PRO A 185 5.22 20.59 -16.87
C PRO A 185 5.27 19.11 -17.25
N LEU A 186 5.98 18.77 -18.33
CA LEU A 186 6.04 17.41 -18.84
C LEU A 186 7.38 17.12 -19.53
N LEU A 187 7.93 15.94 -19.26
CA LEU A 187 9.07 15.38 -19.97
C LEU A 187 8.80 13.92 -20.29
N VAL A 188 8.92 13.58 -21.57
CA VAL A 188 8.84 12.19 -22.05
C VAL A 188 10.23 11.74 -22.45
N ILE A 189 10.76 10.74 -21.73
CA ILE A 189 12.07 10.16 -22.00
C ILE A 189 11.87 8.81 -22.67
N GLN A 190 12.23 8.72 -23.95
CA GLN A 190 12.23 7.47 -24.68
C GLN A 190 13.64 6.88 -24.73
N GLY A 191 13.75 5.57 -24.56
CA GLY A 191 15.01 4.86 -24.72
C GLY A 191 14.78 3.40 -25.11
N PRO A 192 15.49 2.85 -26.11
CA PRO A 192 15.50 1.42 -26.40
C PRO A 192 15.87 0.54 -25.18
N PRO A 193 15.67 -0.78 -25.24
CA PRO A 193 16.19 -1.70 -24.24
C PRO A 193 17.70 -1.52 -24.06
N GLY A 194 18.18 -1.54 -22.82
CA GLY A 194 19.61 -1.43 -22.51
C GLY A 194 20.20 -0.01 -22.43
N THR A 195 19.48 1.06 -22.80
CA THR A 195 20.02 2.43 -22.82
C THR A 195 20.11 3.13 -21.46
N GLY A 196 20.16 2.37 -20.36
CA GLY A 196 20.38 2.96 -19.03
C GLY A 196 19.24 3.81 -18.46
N LYS A 197 18.01 3.78 -19.01
CA LYS A 197 16.85 4.57 -18.52
C LYS A 197 16.67 4.55 -16.99
N THR A 198 16.78 3.37 -16.37
CA THR A 198 16.63 3.25 -14.92
C THR A 198 17.79 3.93 -14.18
N GLY A 199 19.01 3.89 -14.73
CA GLY A 199 20.15 4.63 -14.18
C GLY A 199 19.96 6.13 -14.30
N LEU A 200 19.45 6.59 -15.45
CA LEU A 200 19.08 7.99 -15.65
C LEU A 200 18.02 8.46 -14.66
N LEU A 201 16.94 7.69 -14.48
CA LEU A 201 15.88 8.03 -13.52
C LEU A 201 16.41 8.04 -12.08
N LYS A 202 17.28 7.09 -11.72
CA LYS A 202 17.95 7.08 -10.41
C LYS A 202 18.67 8.41 -10.16
N GLN A 203 19.44 8.89 -11.14
CA GLN A 203 20.21 10.12 -11.01
C GLN A 203 19.32 11.36 -10.95
N LEU A 204 18.31 11.43 -11.82
CA LEU A 204 17.35 12.54 -11.81
C LEU A 204 16.61 12.64 -10.46
N ILE A 205 16.16 11.51 -9.91
CA ILE A 205 15.50 11.46 -8.61
C ILE A 205 16.46 11.90 -7.50
N ALA A 206 17.71 11.43 -7.52
CA ALA A 206 18.71 11.80 -6.53
C ALA A 206 18.95 13.31 -6.51
N PHE A 207 19.18 13.92 -7.68
CA PHE A 207 19.36 15.37 -7.76
C PHE A 207 18.13 16.16 -7.34
N ALA A 208 16.93 15.74 -7.72
CA ALA A 208 15.71 16.40 -7.27
C ALA A 208 15.60 16.38 -5.73
N VAL A 209 15.87 15.24 -5.11
CA VAL A 209 15.85 15.11 -3.64
C VAL A 209 16.95 15.94 -2.97
N GLU A 210 18.17 15.97 -3.54
CA GLU A 210 19.26 16.82 -3.05
C GLU A 210 18.91 18.32 -3.11
N GLN A 211 18.10 18.73 -4.10
CA GLN A 211 17.53 20.09 -4.19
C GLN A 211 16.36 20.33 -3.22
N GLY A 212 16.06 19.38 -2.33
CA GLY A 212 14.98 19.47 -1.34
C GLY A 212 13.60 19.15 -1.89
N GLU A 213 13.49 18.59 -3.10
CA GLU A 213 12.21 18.21 -3.68
C GLU A 213 11.68 16.89 -3.12
N ARG A 214 10.36 16.75 -3.13
CA ARG A 214 9.67 15.50 -2.76
C ARG A 214 9.16 14.82 -4.01
N VAL A 215 9.64 13.60 -4.25
CA VAL A 215 9.42 12.90 -5.52
C VAL A 215 8.48 11.71 -5.35
N LEU A 216 7.36 11.71 -6.09
CA LEU A 216 6.48 10.55 -6.21
C LEU A 216 6.88 9.70 -7.42
N VAL A 217 7.37 8.48 -7.17
CA VAL A 217 7.69 7.51 -8.23
C VAL A 217 6.56 6.50 -8.37
N THR A 218 6.08 6.30 -9.59
CA THR A 218 5.04 5.30 -9.91
C THR A 218 5.44 4.44 -11.09
N ALA A 219 4.93 3.21 -11.14
CA ALA A 219 5.13 2.29 -12.25
C ALA A 219 3.93 1.33 -12.36
N PRO A 220 3.65 0.76 -13.55
CA PRO A 220 2.51 -0.13 -13.76
C PRO A 220 2.65 -1.49 -13.06
N THR A 221 3.86 -1.90 -12.65
CA THR A 221 4.11 -3.17 -11.97
C THR A 221 4.85 -2.97 -10.65
N ASN A 222 4.55 -3.81 -9.65
CA ASN A 222 5.26 -3.77 -8.36
C ASN A 222 6.76 -4.04 -8.53
N ALA A 223 7.14 -4.98 -9.40
CA ALA A 223 8.54 -5.28 -9.67
C ALA A 223 9.32 -4.07 -10.21
N ALA A 224 8.70 -3.25 -11.08
CA ALA A 224 9.35 -2.03 -11.57
C ALA A 224 9.55 -0.99 -10.46
N VAL A 225 8.60 -0.86 -9.53
CA VAL A 225 8.75 0.01 -8.35
C VAL A 225 9.86 -0.51 -7.44
N ASP A 226 9.85 -1.80 -7.13
CA ASP A 226 10.80 -2.43 -6.21
C ASP A 226 12.23 -2.35 -6.76
N ASN A 227 12.42 -2.55 -8.07
CA ASN A 227 13.71 -2.34 -8.75
C ASN A 227 14.23 -0.90 -8.62
N MET A 228 13.33 0.09 -8.63
CA MET A 228 13.73 1.49 -8.44
C MET A 228 14.10 1.76 -6.97
N VAL A 229 13.32 1.22 -6.02
CA VAL A 229 13.61 1.35 -4.58
C VAL A 229 14.97 0.73 -4.24
N GLU A 230 15.29 -0.43 -4.79
CA GLU A 230 16.59 -1.08 -4.61
C GLU A 230 17.75 -0.20 -5.12
N LYS A 231 17.62 0.35 -6.34
CA LYS A 231 18.65 1.22 -6.93
C LYS A 231 18.84 2.52 -6.16
N LEU A 232 17.76 3.13 -5.68
CA LEU A 232 17.81 4.37 -4.90
C LEU A 232 18.30 4.13 -3.46
N SER A 233 18.09 2.95 -2.90
CA SER A 233 18.56 2.61 -1.54
C SER A 233 20.08 2.69 -1.41
N ASN A 234 20.82 2.47 -2.52
CA ASN A 234 22.28 2.58 -2.56
C ASN A 234 22.78 4.04 -2.51
N VAL A 235 21.90 5.03 -2.69
CA VAL A 235 22.25 6.47 -2.75
C VAL A 235 21.91 7.18 -1.43
N GLY A 236 21.44 6.45 -0.41
CA GLY A 236 21.19 7.02 0.92
C GLY A 236 19.95 7.92 1.04
N ILE A 237 19.09 7.94 0.02
CA ILE A 237 17.85 8.74 0.00
C ILE A 237 16.82 8.12 0.96
N ASN A 238 16.03 8.98 1.63
CA ASN A 238 14.87 8.52 2.40
C ASN A 238 13.75 8.08 1.44
N ILE A 239 13.28 6.85 1.56
CA ILE A 239 12.33 6.26 0.62
C ILE A 239 11.24 5.55 1.42
N VAL A 240 9.99 5.79 1.04
CA VAL A 240 8.82 5.07 1.55
C VAL A 240 8.09 4.38 0.41
N ARG A 241 8.16 3.05 0.39
CA ARG A 241 7.46 2.19 -0.57
C ARG A 241 6.03 1.95 -0.10
N VAL A 242 5.06 2.57 -0.77
CA VAL A 242 3.62 2.38 -0.49
C VAL A 242 3.08 1.25 -1.37
N GLY A 243 2.50 0.22 -0.76
CA GLY A 243 1.91 -0.91 -1.46
C GLY A 243 1.45 -1.98 -0.47
N ASN A 244 0.76 -3.00 -0.98
CA ASN A 244 0.45 -4.17 -0.17
C ASN A 244 1.77 -4.90 0.16
N PRO A 245 2.14 -5.09 1.44
CA PRO A 245 3.40 -5.72 1.87
C PRO A 245 3.69 -7.05 1.17
N VAL A 246 2.63 -7.79 0.87
CA VAL A 246 2.68 -9.10 0.23
C VAL A 246 3.21 -9.04 -1.21
N ARG A 247 2.97 -7.91 -1.88
CA ARG A 247 3.37 -7.68 -3.27
C ARG A 247 4.69 -6.92 -3.36
N ILE A 248 5.37 -6.69 -2.24
CA ILE A 248 6.65 -6.00 -2.15
C ILE A 248 7.75 -7.06 -2.00
N SER A 249 8.80 -6.95 -2.81
CA SER A 249 9.98 -7.80 -2.69
C SER A 249 10.60 -7.73 -1.30
N LYS A 250 11.05 -8.87 -0.77
CA LYS A 250 11.76 -8.97 0.51
C LYS A 250 13.00 -8.06 0.57
N THR A 251 13.67 -7.83 -0.56
CA THR A 251 14.86 -6.97 -0.65
C THR A 251 14.58 -5.50 -0.31
N VAL A 252 13.34 -5.04 -0.51
CA VAL A 252 12.93 -3.65 -0.25
C VAL A 252 11.83 -3.54 0.82
N ALA A 253 11.49 -4.64 1.49
CA ALA A 253 10.44 -4.69 2.51
C ALA A 253 10.69 -3.73 3.68
N SER A 254 11.96 -3.53 4.06
CA SER A 254 12.37 -2.58 5.10
C SER A 254 12.07 -1.11 4.76
N LYS A 255 11.86 -0.80 3.47
CA LYS A 255 11.44 0.52 2.99
C LYS A 255 9.92 0.65 2.86
N SER A 256 9.16 -0.41 3.12
CA SER A 256 7.71 -0.37 3.00
C SER A 256 7.07 0.49 4.09
N LEU A 257 5.99 1.19 3.74
CA LEU A 257 5.22 1.98 4.70
C LEU A 257 4.77 1.13 5.90
N ALA A 258 4.37 -0.12 5.65
CA ALA A 258 3.96 -1.06 6.68
C ALA A 258 5.08 -1.35 7.68
N GLU A 259 6.26 -1.71 7.19
CA GLU A 259 7.36 -2.08 8.07
C GLU A 259 7.86 -0.88 8.88
N ILE A 260 7.98 0.29 8.24
CA ILE A 260 8.41 1.51 8.91
C ILE A 260 7.42 1.94 10.01
N VAL A 261 6.11 1.90 9.72
CA VAL A 261 5.08 2.24 10.71
C VAL A 261 5.02 1.19 11.82
N ASN A 262 5.12 -0.09 11.50
CA ASN A 262 5.13 -1.17 12.49
C ASN A 262 6.31 -1.03 13.46
N ALA A 263 7.51 -0.76 12.95
CA ALA A 263 8.70 -0.52 13.77
C ALA A 263 8.51 0.68 14.71
N LYS A 264 7.97 1.81 14.21
CA LYS A 264 7.66 2.99 15.04
C LYS A 264 6.53 2.75 16.05
N MET A 265 5.58 1.87 15.73
CA MET A 265 4.43 1.56 16.57
C MET A 265 4.67 0.43 17.57
N ALA A 266 5.75 -0.34 17.46
CA ALA A 266 6.08 -1.44 18.35
C ALA A 266 5.96 -1.08 19.86
N PRO A 267 6.61 -0.02 20.38
CA PRO A 267 6.52 0.31 21.81
C PRO A 267 5.09 0.69 22.23
N PHE A 268 4.37 1.42 21.37
CA PHE A 268 2.98 1.80 21.64
C PHE A 268 2.04 0.59 21.64
N ARG A 269 2.27 -0.38 20.75
CA ARG A 269 1.50 -1.62 20.66
C ARG A 269 1.73 -2.51 21.88
N GLU A 270 2.95 -2.61 22.37
CA GLU A 270 3.26 -3.33 23.60
C GLU A 270 2.53 -2.74 24.81
N GLU A 271 2.57 -1.41 24.96
CA GLU A 271 1.86 -0.71 26.04
C GLU A 271 0.33 -0.90 25.91
N PHE A 272 -0.19 -0.81 24.69
CA PHE A 272 -1.60 -1.04 24.38
C PHE A 272 -2.05 -2.46 24.78
N GLU A 273 -1.32 -3.50 24.39
CA GLU A 273 -1.68 -4.88 24.72
C GLU A 273 -1.58 -5.16 26.23
N ARG A 274 -0.62 -4.54 26.93
CA ARG A 274 -0.54 -4.61 28.40
C ARG A 274 -1.81 -4.02 29.04
N LYS A 275 -2.16 -2.77 28.72
CA LYS A 275 -3.37 -2.09 29.23
C LYS A 275 -4.65 -2.85 28.90
N LYS A 276 -4.75 -3.39 27.70
CA LYS A 276 -5.89 -4.19 27.24
C LYS A 276 -6.01 -5.51 28.01
N SER A 277 -4.89 -6.17 28.30
CA SER A 277 -4.86 -7.40 29.10
C SER A 277 -5.33 -7.14 30.52
N ASP A 278 -4.86 -6.06 31.14
CA ASP A 278 -5.24 -5.68 32.51
C ASP A 278 -6.73 -5.32 32.58
N LEU A 279 -7.24 -4.46 31.67
CA LEU A 279 -8.68 -4.16 31.58
C LEU A 279 -9.53 -5.43 31.34
N ARG A 280 -9.02 -6.42 30.59
CA ARG A 280 -9.72 -7.69 30.40
C ARG A 280 -9.70 -8.57 31.64
N LYS A 281 -8.65 -8.52 32.46
CA LYS A 281 -8.62 -9.19 33.77
C LYS A 281 -9.66 -8.56 34.68
N ASP A 282 -9.69 -7.24 34.78
CA ASP A 282 -10.67 -6.51 35.58
C ASP A 282 -12.11 -6.86 35.15
N LEU A 283 -12.38 -6.88 33.84
CA LEU A 283 -13.69 -7.23 33.32
C LEU A 283 -14.16 -8.64 33.76
N ARG A 284 -13.24 -9.61 33.91
CA ARG A 284 -13.58 -10.96 34.40
C ARG A 284 -13.90 -10.97 35.89
N HIS A 285 -13.32 -10.09 36.68
CA HIS A 285 -13.62 -9.96 38.12
C HIS A 285 -14.94 -9.23 38.37
N CYS A 286 -15.46 -8.50 37.37
CA CYS A 286 -16.63 -7.63 37.51
C CYS A 286 -17.91 -8.22 36.90
N LEU A 287 -17.98 -9.55 36.71
CA LEU A 287 -19.13 -10.25 36.10
C LEU A 287 -20.48 -10.06 36.82
N LYS A 288 -20.47 -9.54 38.05
CA LYS A 288 -21.67 -9.31 38.88
C LYS A 288 -22.12 -7.84 38.95
N ASP A 289 -21.33 -6.90 38.44
CA ASP A 289 -21.63 -5.45 38.46
C ASP A 289 -21.67 -4.90 37.03
N ASP A 290 -22.89 -4.76 36.51
CA ASP A 290 -23.14 -4.33 35.13
C ASP A 290 -22.66 -2.90 34.85
N SER A 291 -22.70 -2.02 35.84
CA SER A 291 -22.27 -0.62 35.69
C SER A 291 -20.75 -0.55 35.52
N LEU A 292 -20.02 -1.27 36.38
CA LEU A 292 -18.57 -1.30 36.34
C LEU A 292 -18.05 -2.05 35.10
N ALA A 293 -18.71 -3.14 34.70
CA ALA A 293 -18.43 -3.83 33.44
C ALA A 293 -18.66 -2.93 32.21
N ALA A 294 -19.70 -2.09 32.21
CA ALA A 294 -19.94 -1.12 31.14
C ALA A 294 -18.83 -0.07 31.05
N GLY A 295 -18.34 0.44 32.19
CA GLY A 295 -17.20 1.36 32.26
C GLY A 295 -15.93 0.78 31.64
N ILE A 296 -15.57 -0.46 31.99
CA ILE A 296 -14.40 -1.16 31.45
C ILE A 296 -14.53 -1.37 29.93
N ARG A 297 -15.72 -1.76 29.43
CA ARG A 297 -15.97 -1.87 27.98
C ARG A 297 -15.78 -0.52 27.27
N GLN A 298 -16.18 0.58 27.89
CA GLN A 298 -15.96 1.93 27.34
C GLN A 298 -14.48 2.28 27.30
N LEU A 299 -13.70 1.92 28.33
CA LEU A 299 -12.24 2.10 28.35
C LEU A 299 -11.56 1.30 27.24
N LEU A 300 -11.92 0.03 27.05
CA LEU A 300 -11.43 -0.80 25.94
C LEU A 300 -11.73 -0.16 24.57
N LYS A 301 -12.93 0.42 24.40
CA LYS A 301 -13.31 1.16 23.19
C LYS A 301 -12.48 2.42 22.99
N LYS A 302 -12.22 3.19 24.05
CA LYS A 302 -11.36 4.38 24.01
C LYS A 302 -9.91 4.00 23.66
N LEU A 303 -9.39 2.95 24.27
CA LEU A 303 -8.05 2.40 24.01
C LEU A 303 -7.91 2.05 22.53
N ALA A 304 -8.87 1.30 21.95
CA ALA A 304 -8.86 0.94 20.53
C ALA A 304 -8.90 2.17 19.59
N LYS A 305 -9.68 3.20 19.95
CA LYS A 305 -9.67 4.47 19.19
C LYS A 305 -8.32 5.18 19.27
N SER A 306 -7.67 5.16 20.42
CA SER A 306 -6.35 5.76 20.60
C SER A 306 -5.30 5.08 19.72
N LEU A 307 -5.30 3.75 19.62
CA LEU A 307 -4.40 3.01 18.73
C LEU A 307 -4.59 3.44 17.26
N LYS A 308 -5.83 3.51 16.78
CA LYS A 308 -6.12 3.95 15.40
C LYS A 308 -5.67 5.39 15.14
N LYS A 309 -5.87 6.28 16.12
CA LYS A 309 -5.45 7.68 16.01
C LYS A 309 -3.93 7.76 15.90
N GLN A 310 -3.22 7.01 16.76
CA GLN A 310 -1.76 6.97 16.77
C GLN A 310 -1.21 6.39 15.46
N GLU A 311 -1.79 5.29 14.97
CA GLU A 311 -1.41 4.69 13.69
C GLU A 311 -1.56 5.68 12.52
N LYS A 312 -2.71 6.38 12.44
CA LYS A 312 -2.92 7.42 11.42
C LYS A 312 -1.91 8.55 11.51
N GLN A 313 -1.57 8.98 12.73
CA GLN A 313 -0.58 10.02 12.96
C GLN A 313 0.81 9.56 12.50
N THR A 314 1.23 8.35 12.88
CA THR A 314 2.53 7.79 12.48
C THR A 314 2.63 7.57 10.97
N ILE A 315 1.54 7.14 10.31
CA ILE A 315 1.50 7.06 8.84
C ILE A 315 1.77 8.44 8.23
N ASN A 316 1.08 9.49 8.71
CA ASN A 316 1.26 10.84 8.20
C ASN A 316 2.68 11.36 8.45
N GLU A 317 3.26 11.10 9.62
CA GLU A 317 4.63 11.49 9.96
C GLU A 317 5.68 10.78 9.08
N VAL A 318 5.49 9.49 8.82
CA VAL A 318 6.34 8.72 7.90
C VAL A 318 6.21 9.28 6.49
N LEU A 319 4.99 9.52 6.02
CA LEU A 319 4.76 10.08 4.70
C LEU A 319 5.20 11.54 4.57
N SER A 320 5.26 12.33 5.64
CA SER A 320 5.72 13.73 5.57
C SER A 320 7.24 13.87 5.67
N SER A 321 7.91 12.89 6.29
CA SER A 321 9.37 12.84 6.40
C SER A 321 10.04 12.15 5.21
N ALA A 322 9.25 11.46 4.38
CA ALA A 322 9.66 10.85 3.12
C ALA A 322 9.98 11.88 2.03
#